data_AF-A0A258KLA5-F1
#
_entry.id   AF-A0A258KLA5-F1
#
_cell.length_a   1.000
_cell.length_b   1.000
_cell.length_c   1.000
_cell.angle_alpha   90.00
_cell.angle_beta   90.00
_cell.angle_gamma   90.00
#
_symmetry.space_group_name_H-M   'P 1'
#
loop_
_entity.id
_entity.type
_entity.pdbx_description
1 polymer ?
#
loop_
_entity_poly.entity_id
_entity_poly.type
_entity_poly.pdbx_seq_one_letter_code
_entity_poly.pdbx_strand_id
1 'polypeptide(L)'
;MILRALALTVLLASAATAQVREEPTAVSPVTVMPPTLPPKVVATYPAQGETIAPGVLIVKVAFDQPMNPRAWNYGVAEGGEQPECIRTPRLLNDQKTFVLLCRVLSNRTYKVALNGERAGGFANLGDNPAETHVLTFQVVRGEPVTSMSRALKAAGLKPEDEPIQEAPPTPPRPAL
;
A
#
# COMPACT_ATOMS: atom_id res chain seq x y z
N MET A 1 -9.15 -30.74 91.99
CA MET A 1 -10.23 -29.85 92.45
C MET A 1 -10.59 -28.88 91.33
N ILE A 2 -11.64 -29.21 90.58
CA ILE A 2 -12.87 -28.40 90.37
C ILE A 2 -12.74 -26.87 90.11
N LEU A 3 -13.54 -26.40 89.12
CA LEU A 3 -14.12 -25.04 88.91
C LEU A 3 -13.19 -23.98 88.27
N ARG A 4 -13.56 -23.13 87.30
CA ARG A 4 -14.79 -22.86 86.52
C ARG A 4 -14.44 -22.27 85.16
N ALA A 5 -15.34 -22.53 84.21
CA ALA A 5 -15.53 -21.77 82.99
C ALA A 5 -15.76 -20.27 83.26
N LEU A 6 -15.18 -19.42 82.40
CA LEU A 6 -15.80 -18.17 82.00
C LEU A 6 -15.52 -17.97 80.50
N ALA A 7 -16.56 -18.18 79.70
CA ALA A 7 -16.58 -17.78 78.31
C ALA A 7 -16.71 -16.26 78.25
N LEU A 8 -15.82 -15.60 77.50
CA LEU A 8 -16.01 -14.22 77.07
C LEU A 8 -15.71 -14.16 75.58
N THR A 9 -16.76 -14.30 74.78
CA THR A 9 -16.80 -13.97 73.36
C THR A 9 -16.60 -12.47 73.19
N VAL A 10 -15.43 -12.08 72.67
CA VAL A 10 -15.20 -10.72 72.16
C VAL A 10 -15.49 -10.74 70.65
N LEU A 11 -16.62 -10.14 70.27
CA LEU A 11 -16.92 -9.74 68.90
C LEU A 11 -16.03 -8.55 68.54
N LEU A 12 -14.96 -8.78 67.78
CA LEU A 12 -14.22 -7.71 67.13
C LEU A 12 -14.82 -7.50 65.73
N ALA A 13 -15.56 -6.41 65.61
CA ALA A 13 -16.06 -5.89 64.35
C ALA A 13 -14.90 -5.65 63.37
N SER A 14 -15.05 -6.19 62.15
CA SER A 14 -14.11 -5.96 61.05
C SER A 14 -14.15 -4.50 60.61
N ALA A 15 -13.06 -3.77 60.81
CA ALA A 15 -12.80 -2.57 60.02
C ALA A 15 -11.96 -3.00 58.81
N ALA A 16 -12.64 -3.28 57.70
CA ALA A 16 -11.99 -3.48 56.41
C ALA A 16 -11.29 -2.16 56.03
N THR A 17 -9.97 -2.12 56.17
CA THR A 17 -9.17 -1.07 55.56
C THR A 17 -9.26 -1.24 54.05
N ALA A 18 -10.06 -0.38 53.41
CA ALA A 18 -10.05 -0.25 51.97
C ALA A 18 -8.65 0.24 51.55
N GLN A 19 -7.77 -0.69 51.22
CA GLN A 19 -6.54 -0.35 50.52
C GLN A 19 -6.98 0.21 49.17
N VAL A 20 -6.79 1.51 48.97
CA VAL A 20 -6.81 2.11 47.64
C VAL A 20 -5.67 1.44 46.89
N ARG A 21 -6.00 0.38 46.14
CA ARG A 21 -5.10 -0.21 45.16
C ARG A 21 -5.00 0.84 44.06
N GLU A 22 -3.89 1.56 44.06
CA GLU A 22 -3.48 2.35 42.91
C GLU A 22 -3.23 1.34 41.79
N GLU A 23 -4.22 1.20 40.90
CA GLU A 23 -4.08 0.32 39.74
C GLU A 23 -2.88 0.82 38.92
N PRO A 24 -1.89 -0.04 38.63
CA PRO A 24 -0.77 0.35 37.79
C PRO A 24 -1.33 0.95 36.50
N THR A 25 -0.99 2.21 36.22
CA THR A 25 -1.46 2.89 35.02
C THR A 25 -1.05 2.06 33.81
N ALA A 26 -2.02 1.42 33.17
CA ALA A 26 -1.77 0.53 32.04
C ALA A 26 -1.24 1.36 30.88
N VAL A 27 0.09 1.43 30.74
CA VAL A 27 0.73 2.00 29.56
C VAL A 27 0.60 1.00 28.42
N SER A 28 -0.05 1.42 27.33
CA SER A 28 -0.12 0.59 26.13
C SER A 28 1.30 0.40 25.58
N PRO A 29 1.73 -0.83 25.26
CA PRO A 29 3.05 -1.05 24.69
C PRO A 29 3.14 -0.34 23.34
N VAL A 30 4.06 0.61 23.22
CA VAL A 30 4.44 1.19 21.93
C VAL A 30 5.22 0.13 21.17
N THR A 31 4.65 -0.39 20.09
CA THR A 31 5.37 -1.30 19.20
C THR A 31 6.26 -0.47 18.27
N VAL A 32 7.58 -0.55 18.47
CA VAL A 32 8.56 0.07 17.57
C VAL A 32 8.93 -0.95 16.49
N MET A 33 8.59 -0.65 15.24
CA MET A 33 9.03 -1.47 14.11
C MET A 33 10.53 -1.21 13.87
N PRO A 34 11.36 -2.25 13.65
CA PRO A 34 12.76 -2.06 13.28
C PRO A 34 12.88 -1.17 12.04
N PRO A 35 13.92 -0.34 11.93
CA PRO A 35 14.18 0.42 10.72
C PRO A 35 14.26 -0.53 9.51
N THR A 36 13.50 -0.22 8.47
CA THR A 36 13.53 -0.98 7.20
C THR A 36 14.16 -0.13 6.11
N LEU A 37 14.85 -0.75 5.16
CA LEU A 37 15.45 -0.04 4.03
C LEU A 37 14.36 0.51 3.09
N PRO A 38 14.60 1.63 2.40
CA PRO A 38 13.74 2.11 1.32
C PRO A 38 13.48 1.01 0.26
N PRO A 39 12.23 0.81 -0.18
CA PRO A 39 11.92 -0.14 -1.24
C PRO A 39 12.61 0.23 -2.55
N LYS A 40 13.03 -0.78 -3.31
CA LYS A 40 13.61 -0.62 -4.64
C LYS A 40 12.74 -1.27 -5.69
N VAL A 41 12.57 -0.59 -6.81
CA VAL A 41 11.95 -1.18 -8.00
C VAL A 41 12.92 -2.21 -8.59
N VAL A 42 12.49 -3.47 -8.67
CA VAL A 42 13.29 -4.58 -9.21
C VAL A 42 12.86 -5.02 -10.59
N ALA A 43 11.61 -4.76 -10.97
CA ALA A 43 11.12 -5.00 -12.32
C ALA A 43 9.93 -4.11 -12.63
N THR A 44 9.78 -3.76 -13.90
CA THR A 44 8.59 -3.09 -14.43
C THR A 44 8.07 -3.83 -15.65
N TYR A 45 6.79 -3.63 -15.95
CA TYR A 45 6.27 -3.80 -17.30
C TYR A 45 5.53 -2.51 -17.70
N PRO A 46 5.84 -1.90 -18.86
CA PRO A 46 6.95 -2.25 -19.75
C PRO A 46 8.31 -2.18 -19.05
N ALA A 47 9.30 -2.93 -19.53
CA ALA A 47 10.67 -2.80 -19.05
C ALA A 47 11.27 -1.45 -19.48
N GLN A 48 12.32 -1.02 -18.79
CA GLN A 48 13.00 0.24 -19.12
C GLN A 48 13.50 0.24 -20.57
N GLY A 49 13.05 1.21 -21.35
CA GLY A 49 13.38 1.37 -22.77
C GLY A 49 12.67 0.38 -23.70
N GLU A 50 11.68 -0.37 -23.22
CA GLU A 50 10.95 -1.34 -24.04
C GLU A 50 10.09 -0.62 -25.10
N THR A 51 9.98 -1.26 -26.27
CA THR A 51 9.06 -0.84 -27.33
C THR A 51 7.83 -1.75 -27.34
N ILE A 52 6.64 -1.17 -27.22
CA ILE A 52 5.38 -1.90 -27.16
C ILE A 52 4.37 -1.43 -28.23
N ALA A 53 3.32 -2.24 -28.43
CA ALA A 53 2.16 -1.90 -29.25
C ALA A 53 1.23 -0.90 -28.52
N PRO A 54 0.41 -0.11 -29.25
CA PRO A 54 -0.52 0.84 -28.64
C PRO A 54 -1.74 0.12 -28.02
N GLY A 55 -2.57 0.85 -27.27
CA GLY A 55 -3.84 0.35 -26.73
C GLY A 55 -3.87 0.23 -25.20
N VAL A 56 -4.54 -0.81 -24.70
CA VAL A 56 -4.66 -1.13 -23.27
C VAL A 56 -3.29 -1.57 -22.74
N LEU A 57 -2.86 -0.91 -21.67
CA LEU A 57 -1.59 -1.16 -20.99
C LEU A 57 -1.86 -1.46 -19.52
N ILE A 58 -1.19 -2.47 -18.98
CA ILE A 58 -1.09 -2.63 -17.53
C ILE A 58 0.33 -2.24 -17.16
N VAL A 59 0.50 -1.12 -16.43
CA VAL A 59 1.80 -0.80 -15.86
C VAL A 59 1.99 -1.68 -14.62
N LYS A 60 3.02 -2.52 -14.63
CA LYS A 60 3.41 -3.39 -13.52
C LYS A 60 4.67 -2.82 -12.87
N VAL A 61 4.71 -2.77 -11.55
CA VAL A 61 5.87 -2.34 -10.78
C VAL A 61 6.09 -3.32 -9.63
N ALA A 62 7.20 -4.04 -9.65
CA ALA A 62 7.59 -4.98 -8.60
C ALA A 62 8.68 -4.36 -7.73
N PHE A 63 8.50 -4.44 -6.41
CA PHE A 63 9.47 -4.03 -5.41
C PHE A 63 10.20 -5.22 -4.79
N ASP A 64 11.36 -4.99 -4.18
CA ASP A 64 12.15 -6.02 -3.50
C ASP A 64 11.50 -6.52 -2.18
N GLN A 65 10.57 -5.78 -1.63
CA GLN A 65 9.99 -6.00 -0.30
C GLN A 65 8.48 -5.71 -0.25
N PRO A 66 7.76 -6.19 0.79
CA PRO A 66 6.34 -5.91 0.96
C PRO A 66 6.02 -4.41 1.07
N MET A 67 4.96 -4.00 0.40
CA MET A 67 4.56 -2.60 0.22
C MET A 67 3.24 -2.28 0.93
N ASN A 68 3.06 -1.01 1.28
CA ASN A 68 1.81 -0.50 1.82
C ASN A 68 0.81 -0.26 0.66
N PRO A 69 -0.34 -0.96 0.61
CA PRO A 69 -1.31 -0.84 -0.49
C PRO A 69 -1.96 0.55 -0.60
N ARG A 70 -1.85 1.39 0.43
CA ARG A 70 -2.44 2.73 0.49
C ARG A 70 -1.46 3.85 0.20
N ALA A 71 -0.17 3.54 0.04
CA ALA A 71 0.89 4.52 -0.20
C ALA A 71 1.38 4.37 -1.64
N TRP A 72 1.08 5.36 -2.48
CA TRP A 72 1.45 5.38 -3.89
C TRP A 72 1.27 6.78 -4.45
N ASN A 73 2.21 7.20 -5.29
CA ASN A 73 1.98 8.27 -6.23
C ASN A 73 2.78 7.98 -7.51
N TYR A 74 2.25 8.45 -8.61
CA TYR A 74 2.93 8.43 -9.89
C TYR A 74 2.47 9.62 -10.71
N GLY A 75 3.30 10.02 -11.66
CA GLY A 75 3.01 11.14 -12.55
C GLY A 75 3.90 11.10 -13.78
N VAL A 76 3.96 12.22 -14.47
CA VAL A 76 4.76 12.38 -15.68
C VAL A 76 6.16 12.83 -15.29
N ALA A 77 7.19 12.20 -15.86
CA ALA A 77 8.55 12.69 -15.73
C ALA A 77 8.85 13.71 -16.84
N GLU A 78 9.78 14.62 -16.59
CA GLU A 78 10.18 15.67 -17.54
C GLU A 78 10.53 15.11 -18.93
N GLY A 79 10.03 15.75 -19.98
CA GLY A 79 10.33 15.41 -21.37
C GLY A 79 9.67 14.11 -21.88
N GLY A 80 8.64 13.59 -21.20
CA GLY A 80 7.87 12.44 -21.66
C GLY A 80 6.36 12.67 -21.59
N GLU A 81 5.61 11.74 -22.18
CA GLU A 81 4.15 11.74 -22.10
C GLU A 81 3.64 10.92 -20.92
N GLN A 82 2.47 11.31 -20.39
CA GLN A 82 1.73 10.60 -19.35
C GLN A 82 0.80 9.57 -20.01
N PRO A 83 0.86 8.27 -19.65
CA PRO A 83 -0.17 7.31 -20.03
C PRO A 83 -1.51 7.68 -19.39
N GLU A 84 -2.62 7.45 -20.09
CA GLU A 84 -3.95 7.68 -19.53
C GLU A 84 -4.31 6.54 -18.57
N CYS A 85 -4.12 6.74 -17.26
CA CYS A 85 -4.30 5.71 -16.25
C CYS A 85 -5.52 5.93 -15.36
N ILE A 86 -6.10 4.83 -14.87
CA ILE A 86 -7.00 4.88 -13.70
C ILE A 86 -6.16 5.26 -12.49
N ARG A 87 -6.64 6.18 -11.65
CA ARG A 87 -5.83 6.75 -10.56
C ARG A 87 -5.26 5.71 -9.59
N THR A 88 -6.06 4.72 -9.19
CA THR A 88 -5.70 3.79 -8.11
C THR A 88 -5.00 2.53 -8.63
N PRO A 89 -3.73 2.27 -8.26
CA PRO A 89 -3.08 0.99 -8.49
C PRO A 89 -3.59 -0.08 -7.52
N ARG A 90 -3.55 -1.35 -7.93
CA ARG A 90 -3.81 -2.52 -7.06
C ARG A 90 -2.49 -3.13 -6.61
N LEU A 91 -2.34 -3.39 -5.32
CA LEU A 91 -1.28 -4.27 -4.81
C LEU A 91 -1.70 -5.74 -5.00
N LEU A 92 -0.85 -6.55 -5.62
CA LEU A 92 -1.08 -7.98 -5.85
C LEU A 92 -0.88 -8.81 -4.58
N ASN A 93 -1.27 -10.09 -4.66
CA ASN A 93 -1.22 -11.04 -3.54
C ASN A 93 0.20 -11.37 -3.06
N ASP A 94 1.22 -11.09 -3.88
CA ASP A 94 2.63 -11.21 -3.48
C ASP A 94 3.06 -10.10 -2.50
N GLN A 95 2.20 -9.09 -2.28
CA GLN A 95 2.41 -7.91 -1.45
C GLN A 95 3.57 -7.00 -1.91
N LYS A 96 4.14 -7.24 -3.10
CA LYS A 96 5.31 -6.52 -3.61
C LYS A 96 5.05 -5.85 -4.97
N THR A 97 4.05 -6.32 -5.70
CA THR A 97 3.79 -5.88 -7.07
C THR A 97 2.55 -5.04 -7.15
N PHE A 98 2.67 -3.84 -7.70
CA PHE A 98 1.53 -3.01 -8.08
C PHE A 98 1.20 -3.17 -9.55
N VAL A 99 -0.09 -3.16 -9.87
CA VAL A 99 -0.61 -3.12 -11.25
C VAL A 99 -1.55 -1.94 -11.43
N LEU A 100 -1.44 -1.27 -12.57
CA LEU A 100 -2.17 -0.05 -12.90
C LEU A 100 -2.72 -0.14 -14.32
N LEU A 101 -4.02 0.05 -14.49
CA LEU A 101 -4.64 0.06 -15.80
C LEU A 101 -4.45 1.42 -16.48
N CYS A 102 -3.92 1.40 -17.69
CA CYS A 102 -3.66 2.58 -18.51
C CYS A 102 -4.03 2.37 -19.99
N ARG A 103 -3.97 3.45 -20.76
CA ARG A 103 -4.05 3.47 -22.22
C ARG A 103 -2.91 4.31 -22.80
N VAL A 104 -2.38 3.85 -23.92
CA VAL A 104 -1.29 4.52 -24.66
C VAL A 104 -1.56 4.57 -26.16
N LEU A 105 -1.06 5.62 -26.81
CA LEU A 105 -1.19 5.86 -28.25
C LEU A 105 0.15 5.64 -28.95
N SER A 106 0.09 5.26 -30.22
CA SER A 106 1.27 4.99 -31.05
C SER A 106 2.11 6.24 -31.35
N ASN A 107 3.38 6.03 -31.69
CA ASN A 107 4.39 7.03 -32.05
C ASN A 107 4.69 8.01 -30.90
N ARG A 108 4.80 7.49 -29.67
CA ARG A 108 5.03 8.29 -28.47
C ARG A 108 6.09 7.67 -27.57
N THR A 109 6.77 8.50 -26.81
CA THR A 109 7.65 8.07 -25.71
C THR A 109 7.00 8.48 -24.40
N TYR A 110 6.72 7.49 -23.57
CA TYR A 110 6.11 7.70 -22.25
C TYR A 110 7.18 7.69 -21.18
N LYS A 111 7.03 8.58 -20.19
CA LYS A 111 7.89 8.61 -19.00
C LYS A 111 7.03 8.73 -17.75
N VAL A 112 7.00 7.68 -16.96
CA VAL A 112 6.25 7.61 -15.69
C VAL A 112 7.22 7.79 -14.53
N ALA A 113 7.04 8.84 -13.76
CA ALA A 113 7.74 9.03 -12.49
C ALA A 113 6.96 8.31 -11.38
N LEU A 114 7.57 7.32 -10.76
CA LEU A 114 7.11 6.73 -9.49
C LEU A 114 7.80 7.48 -8.37
N ASN A 115 7.04 7.97 -7.39
CA ASN A 115 7.58 8.83 -6.32
C ASN A 115 8.27 10.09 -6.87
N GLY A 116 7.72 10.68 -7.94
CA GLY A 116 8.16 11.99 -8.44
C GLY A 116 7.83 13.10 -7.43
N GLU A 117 6.73 12.94 -6.70
CA GLU A 117 6.42 13.73 -5.51
C GLU A 117 6.80 12.92 -4.26
N ARG A 118 7.42 13.56 -3.26
CA ARG A 118 7.89 12.83 -2.07
C ARG A 118 6.76 12.46 -1.11
N ALA A 119 5.69 13.26 -1.05
CA ALA A 119 4.58 13.03 -0.15
C ALA A 119 3.64 11.95 -0.71
N GLY A 120 3.26 10.98 0.13
CA GLY A 120 2.26 9.96 -0.22
C GLY A 120 2.69 8.94 -1.28
N GLY A 121 3.99 8.86 -1.61
CA GLY A 121 4.53 7.93 -2.60
C GLY A 121 4.45 6.46 -2.17
N PHE A 122 4.83 5.57 -3.08
CA PHE A 122 5.08 4.17 -2.82
C PHE A 122 6.02 4.02 -1.62
N ALA A 123 5.59 3.24 -0.63
CA ALA A 123 6.32 3.02 0.61
C ALA A 123 6.14 1.57 1.09
N ASN A 124 7.08 1.10 1.90
CA ASN A 124 6.92 -0.19 2.58
C ASN A 124 5.95 -0.10 3.76
N LEU A 125 5.73 -1.23 4.44
CA LEU A 125 4.86 -1.31 5.63
C LEU A 125 5.34 -0.46 6.82
N GLY A 126 6.61 -0.03 6.82
CA GLY A 126 7.17 0.91 7.81
C GLY A 126 7.19 2.36 7.34
N ASP A 127 6.41 2.69 6.31
CA ASP A 127 6.26 4.03 5.73
C ASP A 127 7.59 4.64 5.22
N ASN A 128 8.60 3.81 4.94
CA ASN A 128 9.81 4.27 4.27
C ASN A 128 9.51 4.42 2.78
N PRO A 129 9.66 5.64 2.21
CA PRO A 129 9.34 5.88 0.80
C PRO A 129 10.36 5.19 -0.09
N ALA A 130 9.91 4.62 -1.20
CA ALA A 130 10.77 4.17 -2.27
C ALA A 130 11.51 5.36 -2.91
N GLU A 131 12.70 5.10 -3.46
CA GLU A 131 13.42 6.07 -4.27
C GLU A 131 12.61 6.42 -5.53
N THR A 132 12.79 7.65 -6.04
CA THR A 132 12.16 8.05 -7.30
C THR A 132 12.66 7.18 -8.44
N HIS A 133 11.74 6.59 -9.19
CA HIS A 133 12.04 5.76 -10.36
C HIS A 133 11.34 6.32 -11.59
N VAL A 134 12.09 6.53 -12.67
CA VAL A 134 11.53 7.01 -13.94
C VAL A 134 11.51 5.86 -14.95
N LEU A 135 10.32 5.29 -15.14
CA LEU A 135 10.06 4.31 -16.18
C LEU A 135 9.92 5.02 -17.53
N THR A 136 10.72 4.65 -18.52
CA THR A 136 10.62 5.15 -19.90
C THR A 136 10.34 3.99 -20.86
N PHE A 137 9.40 4.17 -21.78
CA PHE A 137 9.12 3.18 -22.83
C PHE A 137 8.57 3.86 -24.10
N GLN A 138 8.70 3.18 -25.22
CA GLN A 138 8.24 3.65 -26.53
C GLN A 138 7.01 2.88 -26.97
N VAL A 139 6.07 3.59 -27.59
CA VAL A 139 4.89 2.98 -28.20
C VAL A 139 4.96 3.27 -29.68
N VAL A 140 5.11 2.22 -30.48
CA VAL A 140 5.24 2.32 -31.94
C VAL A 140 3.92 2.02 -32.64
N ARG A 141 3.86 2.16 -33.96
CA ARG A 141 2.73 1.64 -34.74
C ARG A 141 2.76 0.11 -34.72
N GLY A 142 1.59 -0.50 -34.51
CA GLY A 142 1.39 -1.94 -34.46
C GLY A 142 -0.07 -2.30 -34.20
N GLU A 143 -0.39 -3.59 -34.17
CA GLU A 143 -1.73 -4.07 -33.81
C GLU A 143 -2.05 -3.65 -32.35
N PRO A 144 -3.10 -2.85 -32.10
CA PRO A 144 -3.40 -2.41 -30.75
C PRO A 144 -3.80 -3.56 -29.82
N VAL A 145 -3.39 -3.47 -28.56
CA VAL A 145 -3.92 -4.30 -27.49
C VAL A 145 -5.30 -3.78 -27.11
N THR A 146 -6.35 -4.57 -27.33
CA THR A 146 -7.75 -4.12 -27.16
C THR A 146 -8.51 -4.84 -26.04
N SER A 147 -7.89 -5.82 -25.38
CA SER A 147 -8.55 -6.62 -24.34
C SER A 147 -7.69 -6.75 -23.09
N MET A 148 -8.35 -6.86 -21.92
CA MET A 148 -7.70 -7.09 -20.64
C MET A 148 -6.85 -8.36 -20.66
N SER A 149 -7.37 -9.45 -21.21
CA SER A 149 -6.63 -10.72 -21.31
C SER A 149 -5.31 -10.58 -22.08
N ARG A 150 -5.30 -9.86 -23.21
CA ARG A 150 -4.05 -9.60 -23.95
C ARG A 150 -3.11 -8.69 -23.17
N ALA A 151 -3.63 -7.68 -22.47
CA ALA A 151 -2.81 -6.77 -21.67
C ALA A 151 -2.14 -7.50 -20.49
N LEU A 152 -2.89 -8.37 -19.78
CA LEU A 152 -2.35 -9.24 -18.72
C LEU A 152 -1.26 -10.16 -19.26
N LYS A 153 -1.54 -10.85 -20.37
CA LYS A 153 -0.55 -11.74 -21.01
C LYS A 153 0.73 -10.99 -21.38
N ALA A 154 0.62 -9.80 -21.93
CA ALA A 154 1.77 -8.98 -22.30
C ALA A 154 2.59 -8.56 -21.06
N ALA A 155 1.93 -8.28 -19.94
CA ALA A 155 2.57 -8.00 -18.66
C ALA A 155 3.08 -9.26 -17.90
N GLY A 156 2.88 -10.46 -18.44
CA GLY A 156 3.19 -11.72 -17.76
C GLY A 156 2.35 -11.96 -16.50
N LEU A 157 1.12 -11.45 -16.48
CA LEU A 157 0.16 -11.54 -15.38
C LEU A 157 -0.90 -12.61 -15.65
N LYS A 158 -1.48 -13.14 -14.58
CA LYS A 158 -2.59 -14.10 -14.65
C LYS A 158 -3.95 -13.39 -14.53
N PRO A 159 -5.06 -14.04 -14.88
CA PRO A 159 -6.40 -13.46 -14.71
C PRO A 159 -6.71 -12.97 -13.28
N GLU A 160 -6.19 -13.63 -12.24
CA GLU A 160 -6.38 -13.19 -10.85
C GLU A 160 -5.66 -11.87 -10.48
N ASP A 161 -4.69 -11.45 -11.31
CA ASP A 161 -3.85 -10.26 -11.12
C ASP A 161 -4.46 -9.00 -11.79
N GLU A 162 -5.74 -9.02 -12.14
CA GLU A 162 -6.41 -7.89 -12.79
C GLU A 162 -6.26 -6.57 -12.02
N PRO A 163 -5.94 -5.46 -12.69
CA PRO A 163 -5.91 -4.15 -12.05
C PRO A 163 -7.32 -3.70 -11.67
N ILE A 164 -7.41 -2.67 -10.82
CA ILE A 164 -8.66 -1.96 -10.61
C ILE A 164 -9.13 -1.38 -11.95
N GLN A 165 -10.37 -1.72 -12.36
CA GLN A 165 -10.93 -1.34 -13.65
C GLN A 165 -11.79 -0.08 -13.61
N GLU A 166 -12.24 0.33 -12.42
CA GLU A 166 -13.08 1.50 -12.23
C GLU A 166 -12.48 2.43 -11.17
N ALA A 167 -12.51 3.74 -11.43
CA ALA A 167 -12.21 4.70 -10.39
C ALA A 167 -13.34 4.71 -9.34
N PRO A 168 -13.03 4.87 -8.04
CA PRO A 168 -14.08 5.06 -7.03
C PRO A 168 -15.04 6.19 -7.43
N PRO A 169 -16.35 6.08 -7.15
CA PRO A 169 -17.30 7.14 -7.45
C PRO A 169 -16.87 8.46 -6.81
N THR A 170 -16.85 9.55 -7.58
CA THR A 170 -16.60 10.89 -7.02
C THR A 170 -17.76 11.25 -6.08
N PRO A 171 -17.51 11.63 -4.81
CA PRO A 171 -18.57 12.09 -3.94
C PRO A 171 -19.25 13.33 -4.55
N PRO A 172 -20.58 13.50 -4.37
CA PRO A 172 -21.28 14.64 -4.93
C PRO A 172 -20.67 15.94 -4.41
N ARG A 173 -20.48 16.91 -5.31
CA ARG A 173 -19.99 18.24 -4.94
C ARG A 173 -21.00 18.87 -3.98
N PRO A 174 -20.58 19.45 -2.83
CA PRO A 174 -21.49 20.20 -1.97
C PRO A 174 -22.18 21.30 -2.80
N ALA A 175 -23.50 21.42 -2.67
CA ALA A 175 -24.20 22.58 -3.20
C ALA A 175 -23.70 23.82 -2.44
N LEU A 176 -23.30 24.85 -3.20
CA LEU A 176 -22.93 26.16 -2.66
C LEU A 176 -24.18 26.90 -2.15
#